data_AF-A0A960SVN5-F1
#
_entry.id   AF-A0A960SVN5-F1
#
_cell.length_a   1.000
_cell.length_b   1.000
_cell.length_c   1.000
_cell.angle_alpha   90.00
_cell.angle_beta   90.00
_cell.angle_gamma   90.00
#
_symmetry.space_group_name_H-M   'P 1'
#
loop_
_entity.id
_entity.type
_entity.pdbx_description
1 polymer ?
#
loop_
_entity_poly.entity_id
_entity_poly.type
_entity_poly.pdbx_seq_one_letter_code
_entity_poly.pdbx_strand_id
1 'polypeptide(L)'
;MLSEDFHFRREDRTVLWQRIAAHIQAHPGDLSIAMENLDRWQALGRVHPGPIHDWRARILAAQQSPEGMRALLEFMAAPNHDSEPIKSCSPFVGLPLVDVSGA
;
A
#
# COMPACT_ATOMS: atom_id res chain seq x y z
N MET A 1 18.81 -35.14 3.20
CA MET A 1 18.64 -34.25 2.03
C MET A 1 17.58 -33.24 2.42
N LEU A 2 18.01 -32.04 2.82
CA LEU A 2 17.09 -30.94 3.08
C LEU A 2 16.64 -30.42 1.71
N SER A 3 15.37 -30.65 1.36
CA SER A 3 14.74 -29.95 0.24
C SER A 3 14.61 -28.50 0.68
N GLU A 4 15.60 -27.68 0.33
CA GLU A 4 15.49 -26.23 0.43
C GLU A 4 14.53 -25.76 -0.68
N ASP A 5 13.24 -25.99 -0.46
CA ASP A 5 12.19 -25.44 -1.30
C ASP A 5 12.12 -23.93 -1.07
N PHE A 6 12.92 -23.19 -1.85
CA PHE A 6 12.95 -21.72 -1.90
C PHE A 6 11.65 -21.11 -2.48
N HIS A 7 10.58 -21.89 -2.67
CA HIS A 7 9.43 -21.49 -3.48
C HIS A 7 8.26 -20.81 -2.76
N PHE A 8 8.23 -20.67 -1.43
CA PHE A 8 6.99 -20.24 -0.75
C PHE A 8 7.14 -19.27 0.43
N ARG A 9 8.02 -18.27 0.36
CA ARG A 9 7.97 -17.12 1.29
C ARG A 9 7.46 -15.85 0.60
N ARG A 10 6.27 -15.92 -0.01
CA ARG A 10 5.51 -14.69 -0.23
C ARG A 10 4.89 -14.33 1.12
N GLU A 11 5.30 -13.20 1.67
CA GLU A 11 4.64 -12.61 2.84
C GLU A 11 3.13 -12.57 2.57
N ASP A 12 2.33 -12.94 3.56
CA ASP A 12 0.88 -12.84 3.47
C ASP A 12 0.53 -11.39 3.12
N ARG A 13 -0.14 -11.18 1.98
CA ARG A 13 -0.50 -9.84 1.51
C ARG A 13 -1.30 -9.08 2.56
N THR A 14 -2.11 -9.79 3.36
CA THR A 14 -2.86 -9.22 4.47
C THR A 14 -1.93 -8.61 5.52
N VAL A 15 -0.86 -9.33 5.88
CA VAL A 15 0.15 -8.86 6.84
C VAL A 15 0.90 -7.65 6.30
N LEU A 16 1.30 -7.67 5.03
CA LEU A 16 1.92 -6.53 4.37
C LEU A 16 1.01 -5.29 4.41
N TRP A 17 -0.27 -5.45 4.08
CA TRP A 17 -1.23 -4.34 4.10
C TRP A 17 -1.50 -3.78 5.49
N GLN A 18 -1.52 -4.63 6.51
CA GLN A 18 -1.61 -4.20 7.91
C GLN A 18 -0.38 -3.39 8.32
N ARG A 19 0.82 -3.83 7.93
CA ARG A 19 2.08 -3.10 8.19
C ARG A 19 2.08 -1.72 7.52
N ILE A 20 1.69 -1.65 6.25
CA ILE A 20 1.57 -0.39 5.52
C ILE A 20 0.56 0.54 6.20
N ALA A 21 -0.61 0.02 6.59
CA ALA A 21 -1.63 0.81 7.29
C ALA A 21 -1.10 1.36 8.63
N ALA A 22 -0.48 0.51 9.45
CA ALA A 22 0.11 0.93 10.71
C ALA A 22 1.21 1.99 10.52
N HIS A 23 2.05 1.81 9.49
CA HIS A 23 3.10 2.78 9.14
C HIS A 23 2.52 4.14 8.78
N ILE A 24 1.55 4.19 7.86
CA ILE A 24 0.91 5.44 7.44
C ILE A 24 0.15 6.11 8.59
N GLN A 25 -0.44 5.33 9.49
CA GLN A 25 -1.07 5.87 10.69
C GLN A 25 -0.06 6.56 11.61
N ALA A 26 1.13 5.98 11.79
CA ALA A 26 2.21 6.56 12.60
C ALA A 26 2.93 7.72 11.89
N HIS A 27 3.01 7.67 10.56
CA HIS A 27 3.77 8.58 9.72
C HIS A 27 2.93 9.08 8.53
N PRO A 28 1.88 9.90 8.76
CA PRO A 28 0.97 10.34 7.69
C PRO A 28 1.65 11.19 6.62
N GLY A 29 2.80 11.80 6.94
CA GLY A 29 3.63 12.54 5.98
C GLY A 29 4.16 11.67 4.84
N ASP A 30 4.33 10.37 5.06
CA ASP A 30 4.86 9.43 4.06
C ASP A 30 3.87 9.12 2.93
N LEU A 31 2.63 9.63 3.02
CA LEU A 31 1.71 9.66 1.88
C LEU A 31 2.28 10.43 0.68
N SER A 32 3.25 11.33 0.89
CA SER A 32 3.97 12.00 -0.20
C SER A 32 4.71 11.01 -1.10
N ILE A 33 5.36 9.99 -0.54
CA ILE A 33 6.07 8.93 -1.29
C ILE A 33 5.11 8.21 -2.23
N ALA A 34 3.91 7.89 -1.73
CA ALA A 34 2.87 7.25 -2.53
C ALA A 34 2.40 8.14 -3.68
N MET A 35 2.21 9.43 -3.43
CA MET A 35 1.84 10.41 -4.46
C MET A 35 2.93 10.55 -5.54
N GLU A 36 4.20 10.66 -5.16
CA GLU A 36 5.33 10.73 -6.08
C GLU A 36 5.44 9.48 -6.97
N ASN A 37 5.17 8.30 -6.41
CA ASN A 37 5.13 7.05 -7.17
C ASN A 37 3.99 7.08 -8.20
N LEU A 38 2.78 7.52 -7.82
CA LEU A 38 1.65 7.66 -8.73
C LEU A 38 1.94 8.64 -9.87
N ASP A 39 2.54 9.81 -9.57
CA ASP A 39 2.96 10.79 -10.57
C ASP A 39 3.97 10.19 -11.56
N ARG A 40 4.98 9.47 -11.05
CA ARG A 40 5.99 8.82 -11.89
C ARG A 40 5.38 7.77 -12.81
N TRP A 41 4.49 6.93 -12.31
CA TRP A 41 3.86 5.88 -13.11
C TRP A 41 2.92 6.44 -14.17
N GLN A 42 2.17 7.49 -13.82
CA GLN A 42 1.33 8.21 -14.76
C GLN A 42 2.17 8.83 -15.89
N ALA A 43 3.30 9.47 -15.56
CA ALA A 43 4.20 10.05 -16.54
C ALA A 43 4.84 9.00 -17.49
N LEU A 44 5.05 7.77 -17.00
CA LEU A 44 5.60 6.68 -17.81
C LEU A 44 4.56 5.99 -18.70
N GLY A 45 3.26 6.22 -18.50
CA GLY A 45 2.18 5.62 -19.27
C GLY A 45 2.09 4.09 -19.15
N ARG A 46 2.68 3.49 -18.11
CA ARG A 46 2.92 2.04 -18.01
C ARG A 46 1.84 1.21 -17.30
N VAL A 47 0.68 1.79 -16.95
CA VAL A 47 -0.38 1.06 -16.22
C VAL A 47 -1.79 1.51 -16.62
N HIS A 48 -2.79 0.64 -16.40
CA HIS A 48 -4.20 1.02 -16.50
C HIS A 48 -4.49 2.21 -15.58
N PRO A 49 -5.12 3.29 -16.08
CA PRO A 49 -5.26 4.54 -15.32
C PRO A 49 -6.23 4.43 -14.13
N GLY A 50 -7.17 3.47 -14.15
CA GLY A 50 -8.18 3.29 -13.11
C GLY A 50 -7.59 3.17 -11.69
N PRO A 51 -6.75 2.14 -11.41
CA PRO A 51 -6.13 2.00 -10.10
C PRO A 51 -5.28 3.20 -9.65
N ILE A 52 -4.58 3.89 -10.58
CA ILE A 52 -3.84 5.12 -10.23
C ILE A 52 -4.80 6.20 -9.72
N HIS A 53 -5.88 6.44 -10.47
CA HIS A 53 -6.86 7.47 -10.11
C HIS A 53 -7.54 7.15 -8.78
N ASP A 54 -7.89 5.89 -8.56
CA ASP A 54 -8.53 5.43 -7.32
C ASP A 54 -7.59 5.63 -6.11
N TRP A 55 -6.32 5.26 -6.25
CA TRP A 55 -5.33 5.49 -5.20
C TRP A 55 -5.14 6.97 -4.92
N ARG A 56 -5.01 7.79 -5.97
CA ARG A 56 -4.87 9.24 -5.84
C ARG A 56 -6.06 9.85 -5.11
N ALA A 57 -7.28 9.49 -5.48
CA ALA A 57 -8.49 10.00 -4.83
C ALA A 57 -8.53 9.67 -3.33
N ARG A 58 -8.18 8.42 -2.97
CA ARG A 58 -8.14 7.97 -1.57
C ARG A 58 -7.06 8.69 -0.75
N ILE A 59 -5.86 8.84 -1.31
CA ILE A 59 -4.74 9.52 -0.64
C ILE A 59 -5.03 11.01 -0.47
N LEU A 60 -5.58 11.69 -1.49
CA LEU A 60 -5.98 13.09 -1.39
C LEU A 60 -7.05 13.29 -0.33
N ALA A 61 -8.06 12.42 -0.27
CA ALA A 61 -9.06 12.46 0.80
C ALA A 61 -8.42 12.29 2.18
N ALA A 62 -7.46 11.37 2.31
CA ALA A 62 -6.72 11.15 3.56
C ALA A 62 -5.89 12.34 4.02
N GLN A 63 -5.33 13.11 3.08
CA GLN A 63 -4.59 14.33 3.39
C GLN A 63 -5.51 15.51 3.77
N GLN A 64 -6.77 15.49 3.32
CA GLN A 64 -7.71 16.59 3.54
C GLN A 64 -8.49 16.48 4.85
N SER A 65 -8.67 15.27 5.39
CA SER A 65 -9.44 15.10 6.64
C SER A 65 -9.07 13.85 7.45
N PRO A 66 -9.29 13.88 8.78
CA PRO A 66 -9.19 12.69 9.63
C PRO A 66 -10.11 11.55 9.18
N GLU A 67 -11.31 11.86 8.70
CA GLU A 67 -12.26 10.88 8.18
C GLU A 67 -11.75 10.20 6.92
N GLY A 68 -11.11 10.96 6.02
CA GLY A 68 -10.45 10.42 4.84
C GLY A 68 -9.28 9.51 5.21
N MET A 69 -8.49 9.90 6.23
CA MET A 69 -7.39 9.08 6.72
C MET A 69 -7.92 7.76 7.27
N ARG A 70 -8.97 7.80 8.10
CA ARG A 70 -9.61 6.60 8.63
C ARG A 70 -10.13 5.69 7.51
N ALA A 71 -10.81 6.25 6.52
CA ALA A 71 -11.32 5.48 5.38
C ALA A 71 -10.21 4.82 4.54
N LEU A 72 -9.07 5.50 4.38
CA LEU A 72 -7.90 4.94 3.73
C LEU A 72 -7.30 3.78 4.53
N LEU A 73 -7.11 3.96 5.84
CA LEU A 73 -6.58 2.91 6.74
C LEU A 73 -7.50 1.68 6.78
N GLU A 74 -8.81 1.89 6.89
CA GLU A 74 -9.82 0.81 6.83
C GLU A 74 -9.75 0.06 5.50
N PHE A 75 -9.64 0.77 4.37
CA PHE A 75 -9.50 0.15 3.06
C PHE A 75 -8.22 -0.70 2.94
N MET A 76 -7.09 -0.18 3.44
CA MET A 76 -5.82 -0.92 3.42
C MET A 76 -5.91 -2.18 4.28
N ALA A 77 -6.41 -2.06 5.51
CA ALA A 77 -6.50 -3.18 6.47
C ALA A 77 -7.62 -4.19 6.16
N ALA A 78 -8.60 -3.85 5.33
CA ALA A 78 -9.71 -4.74 5.02
C ALA A 78 -9.24 -6.05 4.35
N PRO A 79 -9.66 -7.23 4.85
CA PRO A 79 -9.40 -8.52 4.23
C PRO A 79 -10.40 -8.79 3.09
N ASN A 80 -10.47 -7.88 2.12
CA ASN A 80 -11.41 -7.97 1.00
C ASN A 80 -10.69 -8.31 -0.31
N HIS A 81 -10.89 -9.54 -0.79
CA HIS A 81 -10.35 -10.00 -2.07
C HIS A 81 -10.80 -9.13 -3.26
N ASP A 82 -11.97 -8.49 -3.19
CA ASP A 82 -12.47 -7.60 -4.26
C ASP A 82 -11.63 -6.32 -4.44
N SER A 83 -10.79 -5.97 -3.46
CA SER A 83 -9.86 -4.83 -3.59
C SER A 83 -8.52 -5.22 -4.21
N GLU A 84 -8.27 -6.51 -4.45
CA GLU A 84 -7.02 -7.03 -5.02
C GLU A 84 -6.60 -6.35 -6.33
N PRO A 85 -7.51 -6.04 -7.27
CA PRO A 85 -7.11 -5.31 -8.48
C PRO A 85 -6.47 -3.95 -8.17
N ILE A 86 -7.02 -3.19 -7.22
CA ILE A 86 -6.46 -1.89 -6.80
C ILE A 86 -5.19 -2.10 -5.97
N LYS A 87 -5.23 -3.02 -5.00
CA LYS A 87 -4.08 -3.35 -4.13
C LYS A 87 -2.89 -3.93 -4.89
N SER A 88 -3.10 -4.58 -6.03
CA SER A 88 -2.01 -5.06 -6.91
C SER A 88 -1.17 -3.92 -7.50
N CYS A 89 -1.74 -2.72 -7.62
CA CYS A 89 -1.09 -1.49 -8.07
C CYS A 89 -0.78 -0.56 -6.88
N SER A 90 -0.24 -1.12 -5.79
CA SER A 90 0.03 -0.38 -4.54
C SER A 90 1.11 0.70 -4.71
N PRO A 91 0.83 1.98 -4.45
CA PRO A 91 1.80 3.08 -4.60
C PRO A 91 2.83 3.16 -3.46
N PHE A 92 2.79 2.26 -2.48
CA PHE A 92 3.60 2.33 -1.25
C PHE A 92 4.99 1.71 -1.37
N VAL A 93 5.51 1.55 -2.58
CA VAL A 93 6.89 1.09 -2.78
C VAL A 93 7.88 2.12 -2.23
N GLY A 94 8.88 1.64 -1.48
CA GLY A 94 9.90 2.49 -0.88
C GLY A 94 9.54 3.09 0.49
N LEU A 95 8.38 2.73 1.07
CA LEU A 95 8.10 3.05 2.46
C LEU A 95 9.15 2.41 3.39
N PRO A 96 9.62 3.13 4.44
CA PRO A 96 10.55 2.59 5.42
C PRO A 96 9.81 1.70 6.43
N LEU A 97 9.20 0.63 5.93
CA LEU A 97 8.52 -0.35 6.78
C LEU A 97 9.56 -1.00 7.69
N VAL A 98 9.40 -0.82 9.00
CA VAL A 98 10.23 -1.53 9.97
C VAL A 98 9.93 -3.02 9.85
N ASP A 99 10.98 -3.85 9.76
CA ASP A 99 10.80 -5.30 9.87
C ASP A 99 10.49 -5.63 11.33
N VAL A 100 9.29 -6.14 11.57
CA VAL A 100 8.90 -6.73 12.85
C VAL A 100 9.45 -8.15 12.93
N SER A 101 10.75 -8.31 12.69
CA SER A 101 11.49 -9.55 12.91
C SER A 101 12.49 -9.31 14.03
N GLY A 102 12.05 -9.53 15.27
CA GLY A 102 12.94 -9.55 16.43
C GLY A 102 12.42 -8.79 17.64
N ALA A 103 11.56 -9.43 18.42
CA ALA A 103 11.48 -9.30 19.86
C ALA A 103 11.22 -10.69 20.44
#